data_AF-A0A1H4PDZ3-F1
#
_entry.id   AF-A0A1H4PDZ3-F1
#
_cell.length_a   1.000
_cell.length_b   1.000
_cell.length_c   1.000
_cell.angle_alpha   90.00
_cell.angle_beta   90.00
_cell.angle_gamma   90.00
#
_symmetry.space_group_name_H-M   'P 1'
#
loop_
_entity.id
_entity.type
_entity.pdbx_description
1 polymer ?
#
loop_
_entity_poly.entity_id
_entity_poly.type
_entity_poly.pdbx_seq_one_letter_code
_entity_poly.pdbx_strand_id
1 'polypeptide(L)'
;MRPERFQNWLLDTVKNTPDVGRVQTLAEAGIKKYPFGIAITRGGREERWQIMHQLAEGEKLDHAESPVEGVPFTSPAPHPGDAADVWLAGVIGAAECPEISRVDRWAARPEGSRQAGLTVFFHCGSRNFVRPL
;
A
#
# COMPACT_ATOMS: atom_id res chain seq x y z
N MET A 1 -0.21 -5.10 10.81
CA MET A 1 0.50 -3.87 10.44
C MET A 1 -0.39 -2.63 10.58
N ARG A 2 -0.12 -1.78 11.58
CA ARG A 2 -0.75 -0.47 11.78
C ARG A 2 -0.37 0.51 10.65
N PRO A 3 -1.16 1.57 10.40
CA PRO A 3 -1.01 2.41 9.20
C PRO A 3 0.33 3.13 9.12
N GLU A 4 0.89 3.58 10.25
CA GLU A 4 2.20 4.24 10.29
C GLU A 4 3.33 3.29 9.89
N ARG A 5 3.36 2.07 10.47
CA ARG A 5 4.36 1.05 10.08
C ARG A 5 4.22 0.70 8.60
N PHE A 6 2.99 0.56 8.12
CA PHE A 6 2.75 0.28 6.71
C PHE A 6 3.18 1.43 5.79
N GLN A 7 2.93 2.69 6.15
CA GLN A 7 3.38 3.84 5.39
C GLN A 7 4.91 3.86 5.29
N ASN A 8 5.61 3.70 6.41
CA ASN A 8 7.08 3.69 6.44
C ASN A 8 7.64 2.53 5.62
N TRP A 9 7.10 1.33 5.82
CA TRP A 9 7.49 0.16 5.03
C TRP A 9 7.25 0.37 3.54
N LEU A 10 6.11 0.96 3.15
CA LEU A 10 5.77 1.18 1.75
C LEU A 10 6.67 2.25 1.11
N LEU A 11 7.01 3.32 1.84
CA LEU A 11 8.01 4.31 1.39
C LEU A 11 9.36 3.64 1.13
N ASP A 12 9.82 2.82 2.08
CA ASP A 12 11.09 2.09 2.00
C ASP A 12 11.11 1.06 0.86
N THR A 13 9.95 0.47 0.56
CA THR A 13 9.82 -0.51 -0.52
C THR A 13 9.80 0.20 -1.88
N VAL A 14 8.96 1.23 -2.02
CA VAL A 14 8.77 1.95 -3.27
C VAL A 14 10.05 2.67 -3.70
N LYS A 15 10.81 3.28 -2.77
CA LYS A 15 12.06 3.99 -3.12
C LYS A 15 13.12 3.09 -3.75
N ASN A 16 13.04 1.78 -3.53
CA ASN A 16 13.96 0.79 -4.08
C ASN A 16 13.48 0.17 -5.40
N THR A 17 12.31 0.59 -5.90
CA THR A 17 11.77 0.08 -7.17
C THR A 17 12.38 0.86 -8.35
N PRO A 18 12.75 0.19 -9.46
CA PRO A 18 13.22 0.87 -10.68
C PRO A 18 12.25 1.96 -11.17
N ASP A 19 12.81 3.00 -11.77
CA ASP A 19 12.10 4.15 -12.36
C ASP A 19 11.28 5.00 -11.38
N VAL A 20 11.48 4.80 -10.08
CA VAL A 20 11.00 5.68 -9.02
C VAL A 20 12.01 6.80 -8.79
N GLY A 21 11.54 8.05 -8.89
CA GLY A 21 12.32 9.24 -8.59
C GLY A 21 12.19 9.65 -7.13
N ARG A 22 11.17 10.48 -6.84
CA ARG A 22 10.90 11.00 -5.49
C ARG A 22 9.83 10.17 -4.79
N VAL A 23 10.05 9.85 -3.52
CA VAL A 23 9.09 9.19 -2.64
C VAL A 23 9.04 9.94 -1.32
N GLN A 24 7.84 10.27 -0.85
CA GLN A 24 7.64 11.01 0.40
C GLN A 24 6.23 10.75 0.95
N THR A 25 6.00 11.07 2.22
CA THR A 25 4.64 11.08 2.79
C THR A 25 3.77 12.15 2.13
N LEU A 26 2.44 12.00 2.18
CA LEU A 26 1.52 13.06 1.77
C LEU A 26 1.72 14.36 2.58
N ALA A 27 2.06 14.24 3.86
CA ALA A 27 2.30 15.40 4.72
C ALA A 27 3.52 16.22 4.25
N GLU A 28 4.61 15.56 3.88
CA GLU A 28 5.80 16.18 3.28
C GLU A 28 5.50 16.79 1.90
N ALA A 29 4.58 16.18 1.14
CA ALA A 29 4.06 16.73 -0.10
C ALA A 29 3.06 17.90 0.10
N GLY A 30 2.84 18.35 1.34
CA GLY A 30 1.95 19.46 1.70
C GLY A 30 0.47 19.07 1.89
N ILE A 31 0.12 17.79 1.79
CA ILE A 31 -1.24 17.27 1.94
C ILE A 31 -1.43 16.73 3.37
N LYS A 32 -1.95 17.58 4.26
CA LYS A 32 -2.14 17.26 5.68
C LYS A 32 -3.55 16.77 6.04
N LYS A 33 -4.49 16.77 5.08
CA LYS A 33 -5.86 16.32 5.28
C LYS A 33 -5.94 14.82 5.65
N TYR A 34 -4.98 14.04 5.17
CA TYR A 34 -4.95 12.60 5.36
C TYR A 34 -3.79 12.26 6.31
N PRO A 35 -4.04 11.54 7.42
CA PRO A 35 -3.00 11.26 8.41
C PRO A 35 -1.91 10.35 7.84
N PHE A 36 -2.27 9.45 6.93
CA PHE A 36 -1.35 8.51 6.29
C PHE A 36 -1.54 8.49 4.78
N GLY A 37 -0.42 8.37 4.07
CA GLY A 37 -0.37 8.28 2.62
C GLY A 37 1.00 8.62 2.06
N ILE A 38 1.20 8.31 0.78
CA ILE A 38 2.48 8.53 0.10
C ILE A 38 2.28 9.27 -1.23
N ALA A 39 3.28 10.03 -1.62
CA ALA A 39 3.43 10.61 -2.95
C ALA A 39 4.66 9.98 -3.62
N ILE A 40 4.47 9.49 -4.85
CA ILE A 40 5.49 8.78 -5.62
C ILE A 40 5.64 9.48 -6.97
N THR A 41 6.85 9.80 -7.37
CA THR A 41 7.13 10.23 -8.75
C THR A 41 7.71 9.05 -9.53
N ARG A 42 7.02 8.61 -10.58
CA ARG A 42 7.48 7.56 -11.51
C ARG A 42 7.05 7.91 -12.93
N GLY A 43 7.85 7.55 -13.93
CA GLY A 43 7.53 7.85 -15.34
C GLY A 43 7.27 9.34 -15.62
N GLY A 44 7.92 10.24 -14.87
CA GLY A 44 7.74 11.69 -14.98
C GLY A 44 6.41 12.24 -14.42
N ARG A 45 5.61 11.41 -13.75
CA ARG A 45 4.32 11.81 -13.14
C ARG A 45 4.33 11.57 -11.65
N GLU A 46 3.64 12.44 -10.91
CA GLU A 46 3.41 12.26 -9.48
C GLU A 46 2.07 11.55 -9.25
N GLU A 47 2.10 10.49 -8.47
CA GLU A 47 0.95 9.73 -8.01
C GLU A 47 0.82 9.88 -6.49
N ARG A 48 -0.41 10.02 -6.01
CA ARG A 48 -0.70 10.30 -4.60
C ARG A 48 -1.69 9.27 -4.08
N TRP A 49 -1.36 8.68 -2.96
CA TRP A 49 -2.12 7.57 -2.39
C TRP A 49 -2.43 7.85 -0.93
N GLN A 50 -3.71 7.93 -0.60
CA GLN A 50 -4.15 7.90 0.80
C GLN A 50 -4.11 6.46 1.31
N ILE A 51 -3.65 6.29 2.55
CA ILE A 51 -3.72 5.02 3.28
C ILE A 51 -4.79 5.16 4.38
N MET A 52 -5.78 4.28 4.37
CA MET A 52 -6.76 4.13 5.45
C MET A 52 -6.60 2.76 6.08
N HIS A 53 -6.84 2.64 7.37
CA HIS A 53 -6.66 1.39 8.11
C HIS A 53 -7.95 0.94 8.77
N GLN A 54 -8.16 -0.37 8.78
CA GLN A 54 -9.16 -1.03 9.58
C GLN A 54 -8.51 -2.13 10.40
N LEU A 55 -8.77 -2.09 11.70
CA LEU A 55 -8.31 -3.08 12.67
C LEU A 55 -8.94 -4.45 12.42
N ALA A 56 -8.28 -5.49 12.93
CA ALA A 56 -8.89 -6.80 13.00
C ALA A 56 -10.13 -6.78 13.88
N GLU A 57 -11.04 -7.73 13.67
CA GLU A 57 -12.22 -7.86 14.52
C GLU A 57 -11.81 -8.11 15.98
N GLY A 58 -12.38 -7.33 16.91
CA GLY A 58 -12.07 -7.42 18.34
C GLY A 58 -10.77 -6.72 18.77
N GLU A 59 -9.97 -6.20 17.84
CA GLU A 59 -8.74 -5.48 18.15
C GLU A 59 -9.04 -4.02 18.56
N LYS A 60 -8.27 -3.51 19.52
CA LYS A 60 -8.36 -2.12 20.02
C LYS A 60 -7.06 -1.36 19.75
N LEU A 61 -7.16 -0.02 19.81
CA LEU A 61 -6.02 0.89 19.59
C LEU A 61 -5.04 0.96 20.77
N ASP A 62 -5.50 0.64 21.97
CA ASP A 62 -4.72 0.67 23.22
C ASP A 62 -3.81 -0.55 23.40
N HIS A 63 -4.05 -1.63 22.68
CA HIS A 63 -3.18 -2.80 22.69
C HIS A 63 -1.92 -2.55 21.84
N ALA A 64 -0.76 -2.97 22.38
CA ALA A 64 0.47 -2.99 21.62
C ALA A 64 0.32 -3.88 20.39
N GLU A 65 0.74 -3.39 19.23
CA GLU A 65 0.72 -4.19 18.02
C GLU A 65 1.71 -5.35 18.13
N SER A 66 1.23 -6.56 17.87
CA SER A 66 2.08 -7.75 17.69
C SER A 66 2.06 -8.14 16.20
N PRO A 67 3.18 -8.02 15.47
CA PRO A 67 3.28 -8.50 14.09
C PRO A 67 2.88 -9.97 14.00
N VAL A 68 2.06 -10.29 13.00
CA VAL A 68 1.70 -11.67 12.67
C VAL A 68 2.24 -11.95 11.28
N GLU A 69 3.12 -12.94 11.19
CA GLU A 69 3.81 -13.33 9.97
C GLU A 69 3.24 -14.65 9.41
N GLY A 70 3.35 -14.84 8.11
CA GLY A 70 2.94 -16.04 7.40
C GLY A 70 3.53 -16.10 5.99
N VAL A 71 2.92 -16.91 5.11
CA VAL A 71 3.31 -16.94 3.69
C VAL A 71 3.04 -15.55 3.09
N PRO A 72 4.04 -14.90 2.50
CA PRO A 72 3.86 -13.55 1.96
C PRO A 72 3.00 -13.58 0.70
N PHE A 73 2.25 -12.50 0.48
CA PHE A 73 1.68 -12.21 -0.82
C PHE A 73 2.79 -12.01 -1.85
N THR A 74 2.68 -12.67 -3.00
CA THR A 74 3.60 -12.52 -4.12
C THR A 74 2.84 -12.05 -5.37
N SER A 75 3.55 -11.32 -6.22
CA SER A 75 3.04 -10.81 -7.51
C SER A 75 4.21 -10.74 -8.50
N PRO A 76 3.96 -10.81 -9.82
CA PRO A 76 4.97 -10.43 -10.79
C PRO A 76 5.57 -9.05 -10.48
N ALA A 77 6.85 -8.90 -10.77
CA ALA A 77 7.57 -7.64 -10.59
C ALA A 77 6.89 -6.52 -11.41
N PRO A 78 6.83 -5.29 -10.88
CA PRO A 78 6.15 -4.19 -11.53
C PRO A 78 6.91 -3.73 -12.79
N HIS A 79 6.19 -3.38 -13.85
CA HIS A 79 6.76 -2.77 -15.05
C HIS A 79 6.52 -1.26 -15.07
N PRO A 80 7.45 -0.44 -15.60
CA PRO A 80 7.33 1.02 -15.59
C PRO A 80 6.07 1.55 -16.30
N GLY A 81 5.62 0.85 -17.34
CA GLY A 81 4.41 1.18 -18.11
C GLY A 81 3.09 0.71 -17.50
N ASP A 82 3.13 0.01 -16.36
CA ASP A 82 1.93 -0.51 -15.71
C ASP A 82 1.00 0.60 -15.22
N ALA A 83 -0.30 0.30 -15.24
CA ALA A 83 -1.29 1.14 -14.58
C ALA A 83 -0.97 1.25 -13.08
N ALA A 84 -1.29 2.39 -12.47
CA ALA A 84 -0.78 2.75 -11.15
C ALA A 84 -1.09 1.72 -10.04
N ASP A 85 -2.27 1.11 -10.07
CA ASP A 85 -2.66 0.06 -9.13
C ASP A 85 -2.03 -1.31 -9.45
N VAL A 86 -1.80 -1.63 -10.73
CA VAL A 86 -1.02 -2.81 -11.16
C VAL A 86 0.40 -2.70 -10.62
N TRP A 87 1.03 -1.56 -10.89
CA TRP A 87 2.40 -1.27 -10.51
C TRP A 87 2.57 -1.34 -8.99
N LEU A 88 1.69 -0.67 -8.23
CA LEU A 88 1.78 -0.66 -6.78
C LEU A 88 1.54 -2.05 -6.15
N ALA A 89 0.64 -2.86 -6.71
CA ALA A 89 0.46 -4.24 -6.28
C ALA A 89 1.69 -5.11 -6.58
N GLY A 90 2.32 -4.90 -7.75
CA GLY A 90 3.57 -5.55 -8.13
C GLY A 90 4.72 -5.20 -7.19
N VAL A 91 4.87 -3.93 -6.82
CA VAL A 91 5.85 -3.47 -5.82
C VAL A 91 5.66 -4.19 -4.48
N ILE A 92 4.42 -4.23 -3.98
CA ILE A 92 4.11 -4.88 -2.70
C ILE A 92 4.39 -6.38 -2.76
N GLY A 93 4.00 -7.05 -3.84
CA GLY A 93 4.20 -8.49 -3.99
C GLY A 93 5.66 -8.89 -4.23
N ALA A 94 6.45 -8.07 -4.92
CA ALA A 94 7.88 -8.32 -5.12
C ALA A 94 8.70 -8.14 -3.83
N ALA A 95 8.17 -7.40 -2.86
CA ALA A 95 8.81 -7.18 -1.56
C ALA A 95 8.61 -8.32 -0.56
N GLU A 96 7.71 -9.27 -0.87
CA GLU A 96 7.47 -10.49 -0.08
C GLU A 96 7.33 -10.24 1.43
N CYS A 97 6.60 -9.19 1.82
CA CYS A 97 6.43 -8.84 3.23
C CYS A 97 5.70 -9.98 3.98
N PRO A 98 6.30 -10.56 5.04
CA PRO A 98 5.73 -11.72 5.72
C PRO A 98 4.43 -11.42 6.47
N GLU A 99 4.13 -10.15 6.75
CA GLU A 99 2.87 -9.75 7.39
C GLU A 99 1.69 -9.63 6.41
N ILE A 100 1.97 -9.45 5.11
CA ILE A 100 0.93 -9.21 4.09
C ILE A 100 0.49 -10.56 3.53
N SER A 101 -0.79 -10.90 3.73
CA SER A 101 -1.36 -12.17 3.29
C SER A 101 -1.95 -12.09 1.88
N ARG A 102 -2.46 -10.93 1.48
CA ARG A 102 -3.11 -10.74 0.19
C ARG A 102 -3.18 -9.27 -0.21
N VAL A 103 -3.16 -8.98 -1.50
CA VAL A 103 -3.52 -7.67 -2.07
C VAL A 103 -4.62 -7.83 -3.11
N ASP A 104 -5.75 -7.15 -2.91
CA ASP A 104 -6.85 -7.10 -3.87
C ASP A 104 -6.87 -5.74 -4.58
N ARG A 105 -6.71 -5.77 -5.91
CA ARG A 105 -6.92 -4.59 -6.75
C ARG A 105 -8.39 -4.29 -6.95
N TRP A 106 -8.80 -3.05 -6.72
CA TRP A 106 -10.20 -2.63 -6.85
C TRP A 106 -10.68 -2.67 -8.30
N ALA A 107 -9.81 -2.32 -9.25
CA ALA A 107 -10.10 -2.36 -10.68
C ALA A 107 -10.34 -3.78 -11.23
N ALA A 108 -9.88 -4.82 -10.51
CA ALA A 108 -10.05 -6.22 -10.87
C ALA A 108 -11.30 -6.86 -10.24
N ARG A 109 -12.10 -6.10 -9.46
CA ARG A 109 -13.29 -6.65 -8.79
C ARG A 109 -14.43 -6.93 -9.80
N PRO A 110 -15.19 -8.02 -9.62
CA PRO A 110 -16.29 -8.40 -10.54
C PRO A 110 -17.35 -7.31 -10.73
N GLU A 111 -17.58 -6.47 -9.72
CA GLU A 111 -18.57 -5.38 -9.77
C GLU A 111 -18.10 -4.13 -10.54
N GLY A 112 -16.92 -4.17 -11.17
CA GLY A 112 -16.55 -3.19 -12.20
C GLY A 112 -16.27 -1.78 -11.69
N SER A 113 -15.75 -1.64 -10.46
CA SER A 113 -15.19 -0.34 -10.05
C SER A 113 -14.00 -0.01 -10.96
N ARG A 114 -14.15 0.94 -11.88
CA ARG A 114 -13.03 1.47 -12.69
C ARG A 114 -12.01 2.24 -11.84
N GLN A 115 -12.22 2.32 -10.52
CA GLN A 115 -11.38 3.06 -9.61
C GLN A 115 -10.11 2.25 -9.32
N ALA A 116 -8.95 2.84 -9.63
CA ALA A 116 -7.67 2.37 -9.14
C ALA A 116 -7.65 2.36 -7.60
N GLY A 117 -6.96 1.40 -7.01
CA GLY A 117 -6.88 1.25 -5.56
C GLY A 117 -6.61 -0.18 -5.14
N LEU A 118 -6.09 -0.34 -3.93
CA LEU A 118 -5.71 -1.62 -3.35
C LEU A 118 -6.39 -1.82 -1.99
N THR A 119 -6.74 -3.06 -1.69
CA THR A 119 -6.91 -3.51 -0.31
C THR A 119 -5.76 -4.44 0.02
N VAL A 120 -4.98 -4.09 1.03
CA VAL A 120 -3.88 -4.91 1.55
C VAL A 120 -4.37 -5.60 2.82
N PHE A 121 -4.37 -6.92 2.81
CA PHE A 121 -4.78 -7.75 3.94
C PHE A 121 -3.53 -8.24 4.68
N PHE A 122 -3.61 -8.24 6.00
CA PHE A 122 -2.55 -8.74 6.86
C PHE A 122 -2.94 -10.06 7.51
N HIS A 123 -1.96 -10.88 7.87
CA HIS A 123 -2.21 -12.15 8.59
C HIS A 123 -2.88 -11.94 9.96
N CYS A 124 -2.66 -10.79 10.59
CA CYS A 124 -3.36 -10.41 11.83
C CYS A 124 -4.86 -10.10 11.64
N GLY A 125 -5.40 -10.13 10.42
CA GLY A 125 -6.82 -9.86 10.13
C GLY A 125 -7.17 -8.39 9.92
N SER A 126 -6.24 -7.47 10.17
CA SER A 126 -6.39 -6.06 9.81
C SER A 126 -6.24 -5.85 8.29
N ARG A 127 -6.65 -4.68 7.80
CA ARG A 127 -6.51 -4.32 6.39
C ARG A 127 -6.22 -2.84 6.19
N ASN A 128 -5.41 -2.54 5.17
CA ASN A 128 -5.19 -1.19 4.66
C ASN A 128 -5.88 -1.00 3.31
N PHE A 129 -6.45 0.18 3.12
CA PHE A 129 -7.03 0.63 1.86
C PHE A 129 -6.13 1.72 1.29
N VAL A 130 -5.58 1.48 0.11
CA VAL A 130 -4.69 2.40 -0.58
C VAL A 130 -5.45 2.99 -1.77
N ARG A 131 -5.89 4.25 -1.63
CA ARG A 131 -6.77 4.93 -2.58
C ARG A 131 -6.03 6.07 -3.28
N PRO A 132 -6.14 6.23 -4.61
CA PRO A 132 -5.57 7.38 -5.29
C PRO A 132 -6.28 8.67 -4.84
N LEU A 133 -5.56 9.79 -4.91
CA LEU A 133 -6.09 11.15 -4.68
C LEU A 133 -6.32 11.90 -5.99
#